data_AF-A0A0S8DQ78-F1
#
_entry.id   AF-A0A0S8DQ78-F1
#
_cell.length_a   1.000
_cell.length_b   1.000
_cell.length_c   1.000
_cell.angle_alpha   90.00
_cell.angle_beta   90.00
_cell.angle_gamma   90.00
#
_symmetry.space_group_name_H-M   'P 1'
#
loop_
_entity.id
_entity.type
_entity.pdbx_description
1 polymer ?
#
loop_
_entity_poly.entity_id
_entity_poly.type
_entity_poly.pdbx_seq_one_letter_code
_entity_poly.pdbx_strand_id
1 'polypeptide(L)'
;MAKPKLLLWSAYLPGMLLFLVQSDSRPVSAQEAMPNSSRECAICHIRWVDALVRNTPQENLMETVLDRQAGSGEMCLSCHDGSVVDSRFKVWSTSHHSTDSVPSPAVKIPTDTFPLDEQGRMTCATCHTAHAVPDSSDLKTVIFLRQPNVDSSLCLACHGEHAQKNAFQHPLGRADKPVPQAILDAGGKTSADGHMVFCQTCHEPHGATNAAMLVLPPSTLCIACHT
;
A
#
# COMPACT_ATOMS: atom_id res chain seq x y z
N MET A 1 -47.32 78.12 -18.52
CA MET A 1 -46.75 77.66 -17.23
C MET A 1 -47.88 77.24 -16.33
N ALA A 2 -48.01 75.94 -16.03
CA ALA A 2 -48.74 75.40 -14.87
C ALA A 2 -48.70 73.86 -14.91
N LYS A 3 -47.96 73.25 -13.98
CA LYS A 3 -48.40 72.00 -13.31
C LYS A 3 -49.19 72.43 -12.04
N PRO A 4 -49.94 71.57 -11.33
CA PRO A 4 -50.40 70.20 -11.59
C PRO A 4 -51.94 70.04 -11.35
N LYS A 5 -52.53 68.87 -11.63
CA LYS A 5 -53.67 68.36 -10.86
C LYS A 5 -53.54 66.84 -10.68
N LEU A 6 -53.46 66.44 -9.42
CA LEU A 6 -53.68 65.06 -8.97
C LEU A 6 -55.12 64.67 -9.28
N LEU A 7 -55.31 63.45 -9.79
CA LEU A 7 -56.54 62.69 -9.66
C LEU A 7 -56.14 61.30 -9.16
N LEU A 8 -56.61 61.01 -7.95
CA LEU A 8 -56.69 59.68 -7.36
C LEU A 8 -57.38 58.73 -8.34
N TRP A 9 -57.11 57.43 -8.28
CA TRP A 9 -58.11 56.36 -8.34
C TRP A 9 -57.56 55.10 -7.66
N SER A 10 -58.50 54.40 -7.05
CA SER A 10 -58.37 53.42 -5.99
C SER A 10 -57.99 52.01 -6.47
N ALA A 11 -57.09 51.40 -5.68
CA ALA A 11 -57.00 50.00 -5.27
C ALA A 11 -57.71 48.92 -6.11
N TYR A 12 -56.90 48.07 -6.75
CA TYR A 12 -57.10 46.61 -6.82
C TYR A 12 -55.71 45.95 -6.92
N LEU A 13 -55.18 45.47 -5.80
CA LEU A 13 -54.02 44.57 -5.75
C LEU A 13 -54.55 43.14 -5.68
N PRO A 14 -54.32 42.27 -6.68
CA PRO A 14 -54.61 40.86 -6.52
C PRO A 14 -53.62 40.28 -5.52
N GLY A 15 -54.14 39.61 -4.48
CA GLY A 15 -53.35 38.95 -3.46
C GLY A 15 -52.39 37.94 -4.08
N MET A 16 -51.10 38.25 -4.02
CA MET A 16 -50.04 37.32 -4.34
C MET A 16 -49.94 36.33 -3.17
N LEU A 17 -50.57 35.16 -3.30
CA LEU A 17 -50.31 34.03 -2.42
C LEU A 17 -48.82 33.66 -2.56
N LEU A 18 -48.02 34.11 -1.61
CA LEU A 18 -46.70 33.55 -1.35
C LEU A 18 -46.90 32.11 -0.89
N PHE A 19 -46.85 31.16 -1.82
CA PHE A 19 -46.53 29.79 -1.49
C PHE A 19 -45.09 29.80 -0.97
N LEU A 20 -44.94 29.78 0.35
CA LEU A 20 -43.71 29.33 0.99
C LEU A 20 -43.53 27.87 0.56
N VAL A 21 -42.72 27.66 -0.48
CA VAL A 21 -42.13 26.35 -0.76
C VAL A 21 -41.22 26.08 0.42
N GLN A 22 -41.75 25.40 1.43
CA GLN A 22 -40.93 24.72 2.41
C GLN A 22 -40.07 23.75 1.59
N SER A 23 -38.80 24.10 1.43
CA SER A 23 -37.79 23.14 1.01
C SER A 23 -37.75 22.10 2.12
N ASP A 24 -38.51 21.02 1.94
CA ASP A 24 -38.33 19.78 2.68
C ASP A 24 -36.91 19.30 2.35
N SER A 25 -35.92 19.83 3.06
CA SER A 25 -34.60 19.22 3.17
C SER A 25 -34.79 17.96 4.00
N ARG A 26 -35.36 16.93 3.37
CA ARG A 26 -35.21 15.58 3.88
C ARG A 26 -33.70 15.35 4.02
N PRO A 27 -33.21 14.87 5.17
CA PRO A 27 -31.83 14.43 5.24
C PRO A 27 -31.67 13.39 4.15
N VAL A 28 -30.86 13.72 3.16
CA VAL A 28 -30.37 12.74 2.20
C VAL A 28 -29.65 11.71 3.05
N SER A 29 -30.29 10.54 3.19
CA SER A 29 -29.68 9.34 3.74
C SER A 29 -28.31 9.18 3.08
N ALA A 30 -27.30 8.75 3.83
CA ALA A 30 -25.93 8.47 3.38
C ALA A 30 -25.80 7.41 2.26
N GLN A 31 -26.90 7.14 1.55
CA GLN A 31 -27.08 6.34 0.35
C GLN A 31 -27.01 7.18 -0.94
N GLU A 32 -26.47 8.39 -0.92
CA GLU A 32 -25.92 8.98 -2.14
C GLU A 32 -24.67 8.19 -2.52
N ALA A 33 -24.94 7.15 -3.32
CA ALA A 33 -24.04 6.42 -4.21
C ALA A 33 -22.55 6.73 -3.97
N MET A 34 -21.85 5.80 -3.32
CA MET A 34 -20.40 5.73 -3.48
C MET A 34 -20.14 5.76 -4.99
N PRO A 35 -19.44 6.80 -5.50
CA PRO A 35 -19.25 6.96 -6.93
C PRO A 35 -18.47 5.75 -7.40
N ASN A 36 -19.17 4.82 -8.07
CA ASN A 36 -18.64 3.62 -8.74
C ASN A 36 -17.26 3.26 -8.22
N SER A 37 -17.20 2.73 -6.99
CA SER A 37 -15.95 2.36 -6.31
C SER A 37 -15.08 1.70 -7.36
N SER A 38 -13.98 2.35 -7.71
CA SER A 38 -13.33 2.23 -9.03
C SER A 38 -13.31 0.78 -9.49
N ARG A 39 -13.56 0.51 -10.79
CA ARG A 39 -13.50 -0.86 -11.35
C ARG A 39 -12.26 -1.64 -10.89
N GLU A 40 -11.17 -0.91 -10.65
CA GLU A 40 -9.91 -1.41 -10.10
C GLU A 40 -10.00 -1.86 -8.63
N CYS A 41 -10.76 -1.20 -7.74
CA CYS A 41 -10.99 -1.65 -6.36
C CYS A 41 -11.91 -2.88 -6.28
N ALA A 42 -12.85 -3.03 -7.23
CA ALA A 42 -13.76 -4.16 -7.29
C ALA A 42 -13.05 -5.51 -7.53
N ILE A 43 -11.80 -5.51 -8.00
CA ILE A 43 -10.99 -6.72 -8.17
C ILE A 43 -10.70 -7.40 -6.82
N CYS A 44 -10.55 -6.61 -5.75
CA CYS A 44 -10.27 -7.08 -4.39
C CYS A 44 -11.55 -7.08 -3.53
N HIS A 45 -12.42 -6.10 -3.72
CA HIS A 45 -13.66 -5.97 -2.96
C HIS A 45 -14.87 -6.35 -3.81
N ILE A 46 -15.01 -7.64 -4.17
CA ILE A 46 -16.13 -8.11 -5.00
C ILE A 46 -17.51 -7.78 -4.39
N ARG A 47 -17.57 -7.62 -3.06
CA ARG A 47 -18.78 -7.22 -2.33
C ARG A 47 -19.16 -5.76 -2.53
N TRP A 48 -18.25 -4.93 -3.03
CA TRP A 48 -18.51 -3.54 -3.41
C TRP A 48 -19.08 -3.44 -4.84
N VAL A 49 -19.17 -4.57 -5.56
CA VAL A 49 -19.89 -4.62 -6.84
C VAL A 49 -21.38 -4.66 -6.56
N ASP A 50 -22.10 -3.59 -6.91
CA ASP A 50 -23.54 -3.45 -6.70
C ASP A 50 -24.36 -4.68 -7.13
N ALA A 51 -23.97 -5.32 -8.25
CA ALA A 51 -24.63 -6.51 -8.76
C ALA A 51 -24.51 -7.76 -7.85
N LEU A 52 -23.58 -7.75 -6.90
CA LEU A 52 -23.28 -8.87 -5.99
C LEU A 52 -23.75 -8.62 -4.54
N VAL A 53 -24.25 -7.42 -4.23
CA VAL A 53 -24.74 -7.06 -2.89
C VAL A 53 -25.98 -7.90 -2.55
N ARG A 54 -25.94 -8.62 -1.43
CA ARG A 54 -27.10 -9.32 -0.86
C ARG A 54 -27.35 -8.77 0.54
N ASN A 55 -28.56 -8.27 0.78
CA ASN A 55 -29.01 -7.85 2.11
C ASN A 55 -29.32 -9.10 2.95
N THR A 56 -28.33 -9.65 3.65
CA THR A 56 -28.56 -10.71 4.64
C THR A 56 -28.10 -10.27 6.04
N PRO A 57 -28.77 -10.72 7.13
CA PRO A 57 -28.47 -10.28 8.50
C PRO A 57 -27.14 -10.78 9.10
N GLN A 58 -26.21 -11.31 8.28
CA GLN A 58 -24.96 -11.94 8.74
C GLN A 58 -23.80 -10.96 8.97
N GLU A 59 -24.07 -9.67 9.13
CA GLU A 59 -23.03 -8.63 9.27
C GLU A 59 -22.08 -8.89 10.45
N ASN A 60 -22.56 -9.49 11.55
CA ASN A 60 -21.79 -9.67 12.77
C ASN A 60 -20.86 -10.91 12.82
N LEU A 61 -20.94 -11.84 11.86
CA LEU A 61 -20.11 -13.06 11.88
C LEU A 61 -18.74 -12.88 11.19
N MET A 62 -18.58 -11.84 10.37
CA MET A 62 -17.37 -11.63 9.57
C MET A 62 -16.31 -10.82 10.32
N GLU A 63 -16.73 -9.88 11.17
CA GLU A 63 -15.83 -8.91 11.82
C GLU A 63 -14.75 -9.60 12.66
N THR A 64 -15.11 -10.67 13.38
CA THR A 64 -14.18 -11.44 14.21
C THR A 64 -13.21 -12.34 13.43
N VAL A 65 -13.54 -12.66 12.16
CA VAL A 65 -12.71 -13.50 11.28
C VAL A 65 -11.74 -12.65 10.47
N LEU A 66 -12.17 -11.44 10.07
CA LEU A 66 -11.38 -10.51 9.28
C LEU A 66 -10.20 -9.94 10.07
N ASP A 67 -10.40 -9.54 11.33
CA ASP A 67 -9.33 -8.97 12.17
C ASP A 67 -8.19 -9.97 12.45
N ARG A 68 -8.50 -11.27 12.56
CA ARG A 68 -7.51 -12.30 12.91
C ARG A 68 -6.65 -12.76 11.74
N GLN A 69 -7.06 -12.50 10.50
CA GLN A 69 -6.41 -13.06 9.30
C GLN A 69 -6.01 -12.02 8.27
N ALA A 70 -6.37 -10.74 8.43
CA ALA A 70 -6.08 -9.70 7.43
C ALA A 70 -4.60 -9.64 6.99
N GLY A 71 -3.66 -9.96 7.88
CA GLY A 71 -2.22 -9.98 7.58
C GLY A 71 -1.59 -11.35 7.34
N SER A 72 -2.37 -12.43 7.37
CA SER A 72 -1.84 -13.80 7.24
C SER A 72 -1.43 -14.11 5.80
N GLY A 73 -0.49 -15.05 5.64
CA GLY A 73 -0.10 -15.54 4.31
C GLY A 73 -1.29 -16.09 3.51
N GLU A 74 -2.25 -16.76 4.16
CA GLU A 74 -3.45 -17.30 3.53
C GLU A 74 -4.37 -16.21 2.97
N MET A 75 -4.56 -15.11 3.71
CA MET A 75 -5.32 -13.97 3.20
C MET A 75 -4.65 -13.37 1.98
N CYS A 76 -3.32 -13.26 2.00
CA CYS A 76 -2.55 -12.75 0.86
C CYS A 76 -2.63 -13.70 -0.35
N LEU A 77 -2.58 -15.02 -0.11
CA LEU A 77 -2.75 -16.04 -1.15
C LEU A 77 -4.14 -16.02 -1.79
N SER A 78 -5.18 -15.55 -1.10
CA SER A 78 -6.53 -15.44 -1.68
C SER A 78 -6.58 -14.54 -2.92
N CYS A 79 -5.64 -13.59 -3.03
CA CYS A 79 -5.45 -12.75 -4.23
C CYS A 79 -4.21 -13.18 -5.03
N HIS A 80 -3.15 -13.63 -4.37
CA HIS A 80 -1.95 -14.17 -5.01
C HIS A 80 -2.09 -15.65 -5.41
N ASP A 81 -3.30 -16.10 -5.73
CA ASP A 81 -3.61 -17.49 -6.09
C ASP A 81 -3.21 -17.87 -7.53
N GLY A 82 -2.77 -16.87 -8.31
CA GLY A 82 -2.46 -16.98 -9.74
C GLY A 82 -3.42 -16.21 -10.65
N SER A 83 -4.45 -15.58 -10.08
CA SER A 83 -5.35 -14.65 -10.79
C SER A 83 -4.72 -13.28 -11.08
N VAL A 84 -3.74 -12.87 -10.28
CA VAL A 84 -2.82 -11.75 -10.54
C VAL A 84 -1.47 -12.26 -11.08
N VAL A 85 -0.46 -11.39 -11.24
CA VAL A 85 0.90 -11.84 -11.57
C VAL A 85 1.33 -12.93 -10.60
N ASP A 86 1.63 -14.12 -11.14
CA ASP A 86 1.93 -15.29 -10.33
C ASP A 86 3.25 -15.12 -9.57
N SER A 87 3.13 -14.82 -8.28
CA SER A 87 4.24 -14.63 -7.35
C SER A 87 4.39 -15.79 -6.37
N ARG A 88 3.56 -16.84 -6.48
CA ARG A 88 3.47 -17.92 -5.47
C ARG A 88 4.80 -18.59 -5.20
N PHE A 89 5.51 -18.95 -6.27
CA PHE A 89 6.83 -19.56 -6.16
C PHE A 89 7.84 -18.61 -5.49
N LYS A 90 7.89 -17.36 -5.93
CA LYS A 90 8.87 -16.37 -5.46
C LYS A 90 8.61 -15.89 -4.02
N VAL A 91 7.36 -15.88 -3.56
CA VAL A 91 7.03 -15.36 -2.22
C VAL A 91 6.88 -16.48 -1.20
N TRP A 92 6.24 -17.60 -1.55
CA TRP A 92 5.93 -18.68 -0.60
C TRP A 92 6.82 -19.92 -0.73
N SER A 93 7.53 -20.12 -1.85
CA SER A 93 8.32 -21.36 -2.08
C SER A 93 9.84 -21.16 -2.02
N THR A 94 10.31 -19.94 -1.77
CA THR A 94 11.73 -19.58 -1.67
C THR A 94 12.03 -18.90 -0.35
N SER A 95 13.31 -18.63 -0.04
CA SER A 95 13.65 -17.81 1.12
C SER A 95 13.13 -16.39 0.94
N HIS A 96 12.58 -15.86 2.03
CA HIS A 96 12.07 -14.51 2.13
C HIS A 96 12.40 -13.93 3.50
N HIS A 97 12.23 -12.61 3.64
CA HIS A 97 12.32 -11.96 4.94
C HIS A 97 11.34 -12.61 5.92
N SER A 98 11.79 -12.89 7.15
CA SER A 98 11.02 -13.67 8.11
C SER A 98 9.64 -13.05 8.38
N THR A 99 8.60 -13.84 8.15
CA THR A 99 7.21 -13.57 8.57
C THR A 99 6.79 -14.64 9.58
N ASP A 100 5.67 -14.42 10.26
CA ASP A 100 5.10 -15.31 11.27
C ASP A 100 6.09 -15.60 12.41
N SER A 101 6.95 -14.62 12.70
CA SER A 101 8.01 -14.70 13.70
C SER A 101 8.08 -13.41 14.51
N VAL A 102 8.38 -13.54 15.81
CA VAL A 102 8.63 -12.39 16.68
C VAL A 102 10.00 -11.80 16.31
N PRO A 103 10.10 -10.50 16.00
CA PRO A 103 11.37 -9.84 15.75
C PRO A 103 12.37 -10.04 16.88
N SER A 104 13.66 -9.99 16.54
CA SER A 104 14.71 -9.89 17.54
C SER A 104 14.51 -8.65 18.42
N PRO A 105 14.70 -8.73 19.75
CA PRO A 105 14.65 -7.57 20.64
C PRO A 105 15.65 -6.45 20.28
N ALA A 106 16.68 -6.76 19.47
CA ALA A 106 17.64 -5.79 18.99
C ALA A 106 17.07 -4.86 17.90
N VAL A 107 16.00 -5.27 17.21
CA VAL A 107 15.37 -4.52 16.13
C VAL A 107 14.18 -3.75 16.70
N LYS A 108 14.20 -2.42 16.55
CA LYS A 108 13.08 -1.56 16.98
C LYS A 108 12.16 -1.32 15.79
N ILE A 109 10.95 -1.84 15.87
CA ILE A 109 9.94 -1.67 14.80
C ILE A 109 9.04 -0.49 15.14
N PRO A 110 8.92 0.53 14.26
CA PRO A 110 7.94 1.61 14.40
C PRO A 110 6.51 1.10 14.18
N THR A 111 5.85 0.59 15.23
CA THR A 111 4.56 -0.12 15.13
C THR A 111 3.41 0.73 14.63
N ASP A 112 3.49 2.06 14.74
CA ASP A 112 2.47 2.99 14.21
C ASP A 112 2.39 2.92 12.67
N THR A 113 3.51 2.57 12.02
CA THR A 113 3.58 2.42 10.56
C THR A 113 3.65 0.95 10.16
N PHE A 114 4.38 0.13 10.92
CA PHE A 114 4.65 -1.29 10.62
C PHE A 114 4.01 -2.17 11.70
N PRO A 115 2.71 -2.50 11.58
CA PRO A 115 1.99 -3.20 12.63
C PRO A 115 2.50 -4.62 12.81
N LEU A 116 2.48 -5.09 14.05
CA LEU A 116 2.68 -6.49 14.41
C LEU A 116 1.31 -7.12 14.69
N ASP A 117 1.21 -8.44 14.61
CA ASP A 117 -0.01 -9.12 15.04
C ASP A 117 -0.20 -9.08 16.56
N GLU A 118 -1.33 -9.58 17.06
CA GLU A 118 -1.66 -9.63 18.48
C GLU A 118 -0.63 -10.39 19.34
N GLN A 119 0.18 -11.25 18.73
CA GLN A 119 1.26 -11.99 19.40
C GLN A 119 2.62 -11.32 19.23
N GLY A 120 2.68 -10.12 18.64
CA GLY A 120 3.90 -9.36 18.41
C GLY A 120 4.77 -9.92 17.27
N ARG A 121 4.21 -10.73 16.36
CA ARG A 121 4.94 -11.25 15.21
C ARG A 121 4.86 -10.30 14.02
N MET A 122 5.91 -10.29 13.22
CA MET A 122 5.85 -9.71 11.88
C MET A 122 5.02 -10.61 10.97
N THR A 123 4.18 -10.00 10.16
CA THR A 123 3.35 -10.68 9.17
C THR A 123 3.51 -10.01 7.81
N CYS A 124 2.84 -10.53 6.79
CA CYS A 124 2.81 -9.89 5.46
C CYS A 124 2.33 -8.43 5.57
N ALA A 125 1.31 -8.18 6.42
CA ALA A 125 0.75 -6.85 6.65
C ALA A 125 1.65 -5.90 7.44
N THR A 126 2.76 -6.36 7.99
CA THR A 126 3.76 -5.46 8.61
C THR A 126 4.38 -4.57 7.54
N CYS A 127 4.81 -5.15 6.41
CA CYS A 127 5.42 -4.40 5.32
C CYS A 127 4.42 -4.00 4.24
N HIS A 128 3.38 -4.81 4.02
CA HIS A 128 2.40 -4.60 2.97
C HIS A 128 1.06 -4.03 3.47
N THR A 129 0.36 -3.32 2.59
CA THR A 129 -1.03 -2.89 2.78
C THR A 129 -1.74 -2.73 1.45
N ALA A 130 -2.81 -3.48 1.24
CA ALA A 130 -3.64 -3.37 0.04
C ALA A 130 -4.36 -2.01 -0.08
N HIS A 131 -4.29 -1.16 0.95
CA HIS A 131 -5.01 0.11 1.03
C HIS A 131 -4.12 1.36 0.95
N ALA A 132 -2.79 1.23 0.79
CA ALA A 132 -1.91 2.38 0.57
C ALA A 132 -1.27 2.30 -0.82
N VAL A 133 -2.08 2.59 -1.84
CA VAL A 133 -1.66 2.59 -3.24
C VAL A 133 -1.41 4.04 -3.67
N PRO A 134 -0.18 4.42 -4.05
CA PRO A 134 0.02 5.69 -4.74
C PRO A 134 -0.79 5.72 -6.03
N ASP A 135 -1.45 6.85 -6.34
CA ASP A 135 -2.34 7.02 -7.50
C ASP A 135 -1.72 6.64 -8.86
N SER A 136 -0.39 6.58 -8.94
CA SER A 136 0.37 6.23 -10.14
C SER A 136 0.67 4.73 -10.31
N SER A 137 0.18 3.86 -9.41
CA SER A 137 0.56 2.45 -9.40
C SER A 137 -0.33 1.59 -10.30
N ASP A 138 0.27 0.77 -11.17
CA ASP A 138 -0.43 -0.23 -11.99
C ASP A 138 -0.66 -1.51 -11.17
N LEU A 139 -1.89 -2.01 -11.11
CA LEU A 139 -2.25 -3.27 -10.42
C LEU A 139 -1.41 -4.47 -10.88
N LYS A 140 -0.85 -4.45 -12.10
CA LYS A 140 0.04 -5.51 -12.60
C LYS A 140 1.41 -5.52 -11.94
N THR A 141 1.87 -4.38 -11.45
CA THR A 141 3.25 -4.21 -10.95
C THR A 141 3.31 -3.62 -9.55
N VAL A 142 2.19 -3.17 -9.01
CA VAL A 142 2.13 -2.54 -7.69
C VAL A 142 2.51 -3.57 -6.64
N ILE A 143 3.56 -3.24 -5.91
CA ILE A 143 3.91 -3.91 -4.68
C ILE A 143 3.32 -3.01 -3.60
N PHE A 144 2.29 -3.50 -2.93
CA PHE A 144 1.53 -2.80 -1.91
C PHE A 144 2.35 -2.54 -0.64
N LEU A 145 3.46 -1.81 -0.70
CA LEU A 145 4.29 -1.49 0.46
C LEU A 145 3.66 -0.34 1.25
N ARG A 146 3.73 -0.41 2.58
CA ARG A 146 3.27 0.68 3.46
C ARG A 146 4.03 1.98 3.27
N GLN A 147 5.28 1.88 2.81
CA GLN A 147 6.12 3.01 2.47
C GLN A 147 6.98 2.69 1.24
N PRO A 148 7.28 3.70 0.39
CA PRO A 148 8.26 3.54 -0.67
C PRO A 148 9.62 3.12 -0.11
N ASN A 149 10.31 2.22 -0.81
CA ASN A 149 11.68 1.84 -0.47
C ASN A 149 12.68 2.64 -1.34
N VAL A 150 12.75 3.95 -1.12
CA VAL A 150 13.72 4.81 -1.80
C VAL A 150 15.04 4.75 -1.03
N ASP A 151 16.15 4.47 -1.71
CA ASP A 151 17.48 4.37 -1.10
C ASP A 151 17.56 3.46 0.15
N SER A 152 16.78 2.37 0.15
CA SER A 152 16.67 1.41 1.27
C SER A 152 15.95 1.93 2.52
N SER A 153 15.19 3.03 2.42
CA SER A 153 14.44 3.64 3.53
C SER A 153 13.54 2.66 4.28
N LEU A 154 12.92 1.70 3.59
CA LEU A 154 12.04 0.71 4.22
C LEU A 154 12.84 -0.24 5.11
N CYS A 155 13.99 -0.70 4.64
CA CYS A 155 14.87 -1.58 5.42
C CYS A 155 15.39 -0.84 6.65
N LEU A 156 15.87 0.39 6.45
CA LEU A 156 16.48 1.22 7.49
C LEU A 156 15.48 1.70 8.55
N ALA A 157 14.17 1.62 8.29
CA ALA A 157 13.14 1.90 9.28
C ALA A 157 13.22 0.96 10.50
N CYS A 158 13.68 -0.29 10.30
CA CYS A 158 13.88 -1.28 11.36
C CYS A 158 15.38 -1.57 11.59
N HIS A 159 16.17 -1.62 10.51
CA HIS A 159 17.59 -1.97 10.48
C HIS A 159 18.50 -0.73 10.43
N GLY A 160 18.20 0.30 11.25
CA GLY A 160 18.91 1.58 11.21
C GLY A 160 20.40 1.48 11.55
N GLU A 161 20.80 0.49 12.35
CA GLU A 161 22.19 0.14 12.67
C GLU A 161 23.00 -0.27 11.43
N HIS A 162 22.33 -0.72 10.37
CA HIS A 162 22.95 -1.13 9.12
C HIS A 162 23.22 0.04 8.16
N ALA A 163 22.78 1.26 8.49
CA ALA A 163 23.05 2.44 7.68
C ALA A 163 24.54 2.83 7.62
N GLN A 164 25.34 2.40 8.61
CA GLN A 164 26.73 2.85 8.77
C GLN A 164 27.74 1.75 8.43
N LYS A 165 28.88 2.13 7.86
CA LYS A 165 29.96 1.19 7.57
C LYS A 165 30.44 0.49 8.85
N ASN A 166 30.62 -0.83 8.80
CA ASN A 166 31.33 -1.58 9.85
C ASN A 166 32.24 -2.65 9.22
N ALA A 167 32.86 -3.51 10.03
CA ALA A 167 33.80 -4.53 9.56
C ALA A 167 33.15 -5.65 8.73
N PHE A 168 31.82 -5.78 8.77
CA PHE A 168 31.04 -6.88 8.19
C PHE A 168 30.03 -6.41 7.13
N GLN A 169 29.87 -5.10 6.93
CA GLN A 169 28.98 -4.52 5.92
C GLN A 169 29.65 -3.39 5.14
N HIS A 170 29.38 -3.32 3.84
CA HIS A 170 29.84 -2.21 3.01
C HIS A 170 28.98 -0.96 3.24
N PRO A 171 29.49 0.25 2.94
CA PRO A 171 28.67 1.45 2.94
C PRO A 171 27.54 1.37 1.92
N LEU A 172 26.34 1.84 2.29
CA LEU A 172 25.29 2.16 1.33
C LEU A 172 25.57 3.51 0.66
N GLY A 173 24.99 3.73 -0.51
CA GLY A 173 25.12 4.98 -1.25
C GLY A 173 26.02 4.87 -2.48
N ARG A 174 26.57 6.00 -2.92
CA ARG A 174 27.31 6.08 -4.18
C ARG A 174 28.67 5.38 -4.07
N ALA A 175 28.94 4.48 -5.00
CA ALA A 175 30.23 3.82 -5.19
C ALA A 175 31.02 4.46 -6.35
N ASP A 176 32.35 4.44 -6.24
CA ASP A 176 33.25 4.97 -7.27
C ASP A 176 33.15 4.18 -8.59
N LYS A 177 32.97 2.86 -8.46
CA LYS A 177 32.77 1.94 -9.59
C LYS A 177 31.28 1.58 -9.67
N PRO A 178 30.75 1.35 -10.88
CA PRO A 178 29.39 0.86 -11.03
C PRO A 178 29.25 -0.53 -10.41
N VAL A 179 28.04 -0.85 -9.95
CA VAL A 179 27.67 -2.19 -9.50
C VAL A 179 27.95 -3.19 -10.63
N PRO A 180 28.69 -4.28 -10.36
CA PRO A 180 29.03 -5.27 -11.38
C PRO A 180 27.79 -5.88 -12.02
N GLN A 181 27.83 -6.07 -13.35
CA GLN A 181 26.72 -6.61 -14.12
C GLN A 181 26.27 -7.99 -13.61
N ALA A 182 27.20 -8.83 -13.15
CA ALA A 182 26.88 -10.14 -12.58
C ALA A 182 25.93 -10.07 -11.36
N ILE A 183 25.97 -8.99 -10.56
CA ILE A 183 25.05 -8.78 -9.45
C ILE A 183 23.66 -8.39 -9.97
N LEU A 184 23.62 -7.54 -11.00
CA LEU A 184 22.37 -7.08 -11.62
C LEU A 184 21.65 -8.22 -12.36
N ASP A 185 22.40 -9.05 -13.08
CA ASP A 185 21.89 -10.24 -13.77
C ASP A 185 21.32 -11.27 -12.80
N ALA A 186 21.84 -11.30 -11.57
CA ALA A 186 21.34 -12.14 -10.48
C ALA A 186 20.10 -11.56 -9.78
N GLY A 187 19.62 -10.38 -10.20
CA GLY A 187 18.42 -9.73 -9.67
C GLY A 187 18.69 -8.50 -8.81
N GLY A 188 19.95 -8.21 -8.48
CA GLY A 188 20.35 -7.04 -7.70
C GLY A 188 19.90 -5.73 -8.32
N LYS A 189 19.60 -4.74 -7.46
CA LYS A 189 19.09 -3.42 -7.86
C LYS A 189 20.11 -2.33 -7.61
N THR A 190 20.09 -1.29 -8.45
CA THR A 190 20.95 -0.11 -8.34
C THR A 190 20.25 1.09 -9.01
N SER A 191 20.86 2.26 -8.94
CA SER A 191 20.40 3.46 -9.65
C SER A 191 20.51 3.30 -11.17
N ALA A 192 19.87 4.19 -11.92
CA ALA A 192 19.93 4.17 -13.39
C ALA A 192 21.36 4.33 -13.94
N ASP A 193 22.25 5.05 -13.24
CA ASP A 193 23.67 5.18 -13.61
C ASP A 193 24.53 4.01 -13.11
N GLY A 194 23.95 3.08 -12.34
CA GLY A 194 24.64 1.90 -11.82
C GLY A 194 25.56 2.15 -10.64
N HIS A 195 25.63 3.37 -10.10
CA HIS A 195 26.61 3.72 -9.07
C HIS A 195 26.05 3.69 -7.64
N MET A 196 24.75 3.49 -7.45
CA MET A 196 24.17 3.45 -6.10
C MET A 196 24.10 2.02 -5.57
N VAL A 197 24.62 1.83 -4.37
CA VAL A 197 24.52 0.57 -3.63
C VAL A 197 23.43 0.71 -2.57
N PHE A 198 22.41 -0.12 -2.70
CA PHE A 198 21.25 -0.24 -1.82
C PHE A 198 21.29 -1.58 -1.09
N CYS A 199 20.46 -1.77 -0.07
CA CYS A 199 20.25 -3.10 0.52
C CYS A 199 19.84 -4.11 -0.57
N GLN A 200 18.99 -3.68 -1.51
CA GLN A 200 18.51 -4.50 -2.63
C GLN A 200 19.54 -4.72 -3.74
N THR A 201 20.73 -4.12 -3.66
CA THR A 201 21.83 -4.50 -4.54
C THR A 201 22.26 -5.94 -4.26
N CYS A 202 22.20 -6.35 -3.00
CA CYS A 202 22.67 -7.64 -2.54
C CYS A 202 21.55 -8.53 -2.02
N HIS A 203 20.54 -7.95 -1.37
CA HIS A 203 19.44 -8.67 -0.72
C HIS A 203 18.17 -8.71 -1.57
N GLU A 204 17.55 -9.87 -1.66
CA GLU A 204 16.25 -10.11 -2.29
C GLU A 204 15.24 -10.51 -1.20
N PRO A 205 14.33 -9.61 -0.77
CA PRO A 205 13.38 -9.88 0.31
C PRO A 205 12.43 -11.05 0.06
N HIS A 206 12.21 -11.43 -1.22
CA HIS A 206 11.42 -12.58 -1.65
C HIS A 206 12.07 -13.22 -2.86
N GLY A 207 12.32 -14.53 -2.88
CA GLY A 207 12.88 -15.19 -4.08
C GLY A 207 14.34 -15.58 -3.92
N ALA A 208 14.95 -15.31 -2.78
CA ALA A 208 16.32 -15.72 -2.54
C ALA A 208 16.40 -17.25 -2.38
N THR A 209 17.52 -17.81 -2.83
CA THR A 209 17.80 -19.26 -2.77
C THR A 209 18.63 -19.64 -1.54
N ASN A 210 18.93 -18.68 -0.67
CA ASN A 210 19.74 -18.84 0.52
C ASN A 210 19.13 -18.10 1.71
N ALA A 211 19.47 -18.56 2.92
CA ALA A 211 18.95 -18.04 4.18
C ALA A 211 19.36 -16.59 4.49
N ALA A 212 20.43 -16.07 3.87
CA ALA A 212 20.87 -14.68 4.02
C ALA A 212 20.16 -13.72 3.04
N MET A 213 19.21 -14.25 2.25
CA MET A 213 18.46 -13.51 1.25
C MET A 213 19.33 -12.88 0.15
N LEU A 214 20.48 -13.45 -0.17
CA LEU A 214 21.40 -12.84 -1.14
C LEU A 214 21.04 -13.19 -2.59
N VAL A 215 21.27 -12.27 -3.53
CA VAL A 215 21.12 -12.52 -4.97
C VAL A 215 22.21 -13.46 -5.53
N LEU A 216 23.36 -13.52 -4.86
CA LEU A 216 24.48 -14.43 -5.18
C LEU A 216 25.03 -15.09 -3.91
N PRO A 217 25.76 -16.22 -4.02
CA PRO A 217 26.48 -16.80 -2.89
C PRO A 217 27.45 -15.78 -2.25
N PRO A 218 27.63 -15.79 -0.91
CA PRO A 218 28.38 -14.75 -0.19
C PRO A 218 29.78 -14.47 -0.76
N SER A 219 30.58 -15.51 -0.99
CA SER A 219 31.94 -15.36 -1.52
C SER A 219 31.97 -14.78 -2.93
N THR A 220 31.06 -15.24 -3.79
CA THR A 220 30.89 -14.76 -5.18
C THR A 220 30.50 -13.28 -5.21
N LEU A 221 29.62 -12.86 -4.29
CA LEU A 221 29.17 -11.47 -4.19
C LEU A 221 30.34 -10.52 -3.85
N CYS A 222 31.19 -10.90 -2.88
CA CYS A 222 32.33 -10.08 -2.47
C CYS A 222 33.34 -9.87 -3.61
N ILE A 223 33.71 -10.96 -4.29
CA ILE A 223 34.71 -10.90 -5.37
C ILE A 223 34.18 -10.28 -6.66
N ALA A 224 32.85 -10.15 -6.82
CA ALA A 224 32.27 -9.43 -7.94
C ALA A 224 32.68 -7.95 -7.94
N CYS A 225 32.85 -7.36 -6.74
CA CYS A 225 33.28 -5.96 -6.57
C CYS A 225 34.78 -5.84 -6.22
N HIS A 226 35.34 -6.79 -5.47
CA HIS A 226 36.70 -6.75 -4.93
C HIS A 226 37.64 -7.72 -5.66
N THR A 227 38.07 -7.31 -6.86
CA THR A 227 39.12 -7.96 -7.66
C THR A 227 40.51 -7.45 -7.32
#